data_AF-A0A136IKL0-F1
#
_entry.id   AF-A0A136IKL0-F1
#
_cell.length_a   1.000
_cell.length_b   1.000
_cell.length_c   1.000
_cell.angle_alpha   90.00
_cell.angle_beta   90.00
_cell.angle_gamma   90.00
#
_symmetry.space_group_name_H-M   'P 1'
#
loop_
_entity.id
_entity.type
_entity.pdbx_description
1 polymer ?
#
loop_
_entity_poly.entity_id
_entity_poly.type
_entity_poly.pdbx_seq_one_letter_code
_entity_poly.pdbx_strand_id
1 'polypeptide(L)'
;MALPYTALDAAQAQVRVLVIIRPALRSPLRYTITIVSLNAKPHFTALSYVWGDPAVMRNIVVDGVEVEVTKNLHDALQWFSGQGQLDMPIWADAICINQQDLDEKSNQISLMSRIYKEASKVMCWLGPSTPKID
;
A
#
# COMPACT_ATOMS: atom_id res chain seq x y z
N MET A 1 -3.18 -11.93 11.38
CA MET A 1 -4.63 -12.19 11.24
C MET A 1 -5.08 -11.59 9.91
N ALA A 2 -6.04 -12.17 9.19
CA ALA A 2 -6.44 -11.62 7.89
C ALA A 2 -7.19 -10.30 8.06
N LEU A 3 -6.93 -9.32 7.20
CA LEU A 3 -7.70 -8.07 7.19
C LEU A 3 -9.15 -8.35 6.78
N PRO A 4 -10.14 -7.81 7.51
CA PRO A 4 -11.52 -7.84 7.05
C PRO A 4 -11.68 -6.85 5.89
N TYR A 5 -11.75 -7.37 4.67
CA TYR A 5 -11.91 -6.57 3.46
C TYR A 5 -13.38 -6.21 3.23
N THR A 6 -13.71 -4.91 3.28
CA THR A 6 -15.01 -4.41 2.80
C THR A 6 -15.08 -4.50 1.28
N ALA A 7 -16.12 -5.13 0.72
CA ALA A 7 -16.29 -5.32 -0.72
C ALA A 7 -16.20 -4.01 -1.51
N LEU A 8 -15.57 -4.06 -2.69
CA LEU A 8 -15.39 -2.92 -3.59
C LEU A 8 -16.48 -2.90 -4.67
N ASP A 9 -17.00 -1.72 -4.97
CA ASP A 9 -17.89 -1.52 -6.11
C ASP A 9 -17.10 -1.33 -7.41
N ALA A 10 -17.14 -2.35 -8.28
CA ALA A 10 -16.49 -2.34 -9.57
C ALA A 10 -17.07 -1.29 -10.53
N ALA A 11 -18.38 -0.99 -10.46
CA ALA A 11 -19.01 0.02 -11.31
C ALA A 11 -18.51 1.44 -10.99
N GLN A 12 -18.10 1.67 -9.74
CA GLN A 12 -17.48 2.91 -9.30
C GLN A 12 -15.96 2.92 -9.42
N ALA A 13 -15.34 1.87 -9.96
CA ALA A 13 -13.89 1.69 -10.00
C ALA A 13 -13.26 1.97 -8.62
N GLN A 14 -13.84 1.37 -7.57
CA GLN A 14 -13.34 1.55 -6.21
C GLN A 14 -12.03 0.81 -5.98
N VAL A 15 -11.15 1.44 -5.20
CA VAL A 15 -9.87 0.91 -4.75
C VAL A 15 -9.70 1.22 -3.26
N ARG A 16 -8.89 0.41 -2.56
CA ARG A 16 -8.52 0.71 -1.18
C ARG A 16 -7.22 1.52 -1.13
N VAL A 17 -7.09 2.40 -0.16
CA VAL A 17 -5.85 3.13 0.14
C VAL A 17 -5.57 3.09 1.63
N LEU A 18 -4.29 3.13 1.99
CA LEU A 18 -3.80 3.16 3.37
C LEU A 18 -3.58 4.59 3.81
N VAL A 19 -4.19 4.97 4.92
CA VAL A 19 -3.95 6.26 5.58
C VAL A 19 -3.06 6.02 6.77
N ILE A 20 -1.95 6.75 6.86
CA ILE A 20 -1.03 6.62 8.00
C ILE A 20 -1.60 7.35 9.21
N ILE A 21 -1.70 6.61 10.30
CA ILE A 21 -1.82 7.20 11.63
C ILE A 21 -0.39 7.40 12.13
N ARG A 22 0.01 8.66 12.28
CA ARG A 22 1.29 9.04 12.92
C ARG A 22 1.05 9.20 14.41
N PRO A 23 1.36 8.20 15.25
CA PRO A 23 1.36 8.39 16.70
C PRO A 23 2.42 9.42 17.12
N ALA A 24 2.25 9.99 18.32
CA ALA A 24 3.31 10.77 18.98
C ALA A 24 4.62 9.95 19.10
N LEU A 25 5.75 10.67 19.19
CA LEU A 25 7.14 10.18 19.07
C LEU A 25 7.37 8.67 19.35
N ARG A 26 8.13 8.03 18.44
CA ARG A 26 8.74 6.67 18.58
C ARG A 26 7.79 5.46 18.60
N SER A 27 6.50 5.65 18.31
CA SER A 27 5.58 4.52 18.16
C SER A 27 5.64 3.92 16.73
N PRO A 28 5.39 2.60 16.56
CA PRO A 28 5.36 1.97 15.25
C PRO A 28 4.28 2.58 14.36
N LEU A 29 4.52 2.58 13.05
CA LEU A 29 3.55 3.08 12.07
C LEU A 29 2.29 2.22 12.12
N ARG A 30 1.15 2.91 12.14
CA ARG A 30 -0.18 2.31 12.06
C ARG A 30 -0.87 2.87 10.84
N TYR A 31 -1.75 2.07 10.27
CA TYR A 31 -2.50 2.43 9.08
C TYR A 31 -3.98 2.18 9.32
N THR A 32 -4.82 2.94 8.62
CA THR A 32 -6.21 2.56 8.39
C THR A 32 -6.43 2.30 6.92
N ILE A 33 -7.34 1.41 6.58
CA ILE A 33 -7.75 1.19 5.20
C ILE A 33 -9.03 1.96 4.90
N THR A 34 -9.06 2.67 3.78
CA THR A 34 -10.25 3.40 3.32
C THR A 34 -10.51 3.11 1.85
N ILE A 35 -11.78 3.20 1.44
CA ILE A 35 -12.20 3.01 0.06
C ILE A 35 -12.34 4.37 -0.62
N VAL A 36 -11.80 4.49 -1.83
CA VAL A 36 -11.97 5.65 -2.71
C VAL A 36 -12.41 5.19 -4.09
N SER A 37 -13.11 6.03 -4.83
CA SER A 37 -13.49 5.77 -6.23
C SER A 37 -12.53 6.50 -7.16
N LEU A 38 -11.90 5.78 -8.11
CA LEU A 38 -11.08 6.42 -9.14
C LEU A 38 -11.90 7.40 -10.02
N ASN A 39 -13.20 7.16 -10.17
CA ASN A 39 -14.08 8.08 -10.93
C ASN A 39 -14.21 9.46 -10.26
N ALA A 40 -14.00 9.54 -8.95
CA ALA A 40 -13.99 10.79 -8.19
C ALA A 40 -12.62 11.52 -8.24
N LYS A 41 -11.62 10.99 -8.96
CA LYS A 41 -10.26 11.53 -9.06
C LYS A 41 -9.62 11.82 -7.69
N PRO A 42 -9.45 10.79 -6.84
CA PRO A 42 -8.94 10.97 -5.50
C PRO A 42 -7.45 11.29 -5.53
N HIS A 43 -6.96 12.01 -4.52
CA HIS A 43 -5.52 12.20 -4.33
C HIS A 43 -4.96 11.05 -3.50
N PHE A 44 -4.00 10.33 -4.07
CA PHE A 44 -3.29 9.25 -3.41
C PHE A 44 -1.92 9.03 -4.05
N THR A 45 -1.06 8.32 -3.36
CA THR A 45 0.24 7.89 -3.87
C THR A 45 0.21 6.41 -4.22
N ALA A 46 0.63 6.04 -5.42
CA ALA A 46 0.84 4.64 -5.75
C ALA A 46 2.27 4.22 -5.35
N LEU A 47 2.40 3.12 -4.62
CA LEU A 47 3.69 2.53 -4.29
C LEU A 47 4.07 1.51 -5.36
N SER A 48 5.26 1.67 -5.92
CA SER A 48 5.90 0.71 -6.82
C SER A 48 7.10 0.13 -6.08
N TYR A 49 7.16 -1.18 -5.94
CA TYR A 49 8.22 -1.86 -5.21
C TYR A 49 8.39 -3.27 -5.75
N VAL A 50 9.60 -3.82 -5.62
CA VAL A 50 9.83 -5.23 -5.88
C VAL A 50 9.19 -6.03 -4.76
N TRP A 51 8.34 -7.00 -5.08
CA TRP A 51 7.64 -7.84 -4.10
C TRP A 51 8.60 -8.44 -3.05
N GLY A 52 9.78 -8.88 -3.46
CA GLY A 52 10.81 -9.43 -2.58
C GLY A 52 10.62 -10.93 -2.32
N ASP A 53 11.32 -11.45 -1.34
CA ASP A 53 11.22 -12.86 -0.93
C ASP A 53 9.92 -13.09 -0.13
N PRO A 54 8.97 -13.92 -0.61
CA PRO A 54 7.72 -14.20 0.09
C PRO A 54 7.93 -14.98 1.40
N ALA A 55 9.10 -15.59 1.62
CA ALA A 55 9.43 -16.24 2.89
C ALA A 55 9.86 -15.23 3.97
N VAL A 56 10.18 -13.98 3.59
CA VAL A 56 10.66 -12.95 4.51
C VAL A 56 9.58 -11.90 4.74
N MET A 57 8.72 -12.18 5.71
CA MET A 57 7.61 -11.33 6.09
C MET A 57 7.94 -10.42 7.29
N ARG A 58 7.19 -9.32 7.40
CA ARG A 58 7.21 -8.35 8.50
C ARG A 58 5.79 -7.92 8.81
N ASN A 59 5.54 -7.58 10.07
CA ASN A 59 4.21 -7.15 10.50
C ASN A 59 4.06 -5.64 10.35
N ILE A 60 2.90 -5.22 9.87
CA ILE A 60 2.38 -3.86 10.00
C ILE A 60 1.03 -3.92 10.71
N VAL A 61 0.58 -2.79 11.25
CA VAL A 61 -0.74 -2.71 11.89
C VAL A 61 -1.68 -1.92 11.00
N VAL A 62 -2.75 -2.55 10.53
CA VAL A 62 -3.81 -1.95 9.71
C VAL A 62 -5.15 -2.13 10.44
N ASP A 63 -5.85 -1.04 10.72
CA ASP A 63 -7.12 -1.03 11.49
C ASP A 63 -7.05 -1.81 12.81
N GLY A 64 -5.90 -1.72 13.49
CA GLY A 64 -5.65 -2.40 14.76
C GLY A 64 -5.30 -3.90 14.63
N VAL A 65 -5.27 -4.45 13.41
CA VAL A 65 -4.94 -5.84 13.13
C VAL A 65 -3.49 -5.96 12.63
N GLU A 66 -2.76 -6.96 13.11
CA GLU A 66 -1.43 -7.30 12.57
C GLU A 66 -1.54 -8.07 11.25
N VAL A 67 -0.88 -7.52 10.24
CA VAL A 67 -0.87 -7.99 8.85
C VAL A 67 0.55 -8.26 8.42
N GLU A 68 0.78 -9.44 7.87
CA GLU A 68 2.08 -9.81 7.29
C GLU A 68 2.20 -9.23 5.90
N VAL A 69 3.31 -8.53 5.67
CA VAL A 69 3.72 -8.02 4.36
C VAL A 69 5.15 -8.45 4.09
N THR A 70 5.55 -8.48 2.83
CA THR A 70 6.95 -8.76 2.51
C THR A 70 7.87 -7.68 3.11
N LYS A 71 9.11 -8.08 3.43
CA LYS A 71 10.12 -7.16 3.93
C LYS A 71 10.28 -5.91 3.05
N ASN A 72 10.17 -6.06 1.73
CA ASN A 72 10.33 -4.94 0.80
C ASN A 72 9.22 -3.91 0.94
N LEU A 73 7.95 -4.34 1.04
CA LEU A 73 6.83 -3.43 1.26
C LEU A 73 6.97 -2.72 2.62
N HIS A 74 7.28 -3.49 3.66
CA HIS A 74 7.52 -2.95 4.99
C HIS A 74 8.62 -1.88 5.00
N ASP A 75 9.77 -2.17 4.41
CA ASP A 75 10.92 -1.26 4.38
C ASP A 75 10.63 -0.02 3.55
N ALA A 76 9.93 -0.16 2.42
CA ALA A 76 9.48 0.97 1.61
C ALA A 76 8.60 1.92 2.44
N LEU A 77 7.60 1.38 3.12
CA LEU A 77 6.68 2.15 3.97
C LEU A 77 7.43 2.84 5.13
N GLN A 78 8.35 2.14 5.79
CA GLN A 78 9.16 2.75 6.86
C GLN A 78 10.07 3.86 6.33
N TRP A 79 10.76 3.61 5.21
CA TRP A 79 11.68 4.56 4.61
C TRP A 79 10.98 5.85 4.21
N PHE A 80 9.92 5.75 3.41
CA PHE A 80 9.18 6.93 2.95
C PHE A 80 8.53 7.68 4.12
N SER A 81 8.10 6.98 5.17
CA SER A 81 7.58 7.62 6.38
C SER A 81 8.67 8.42 7.10
N GLY A 82 9.85 7.82 7.31
CA GLY A 82 11.00 8.46 7.95
C GLY A 82 11.54 9.67 7.18
N GLN A 83 11.42 9.67 5.85
CA GLN A 83 11.74 10.82 4.99
C GLN A 83 10.63 11.88 4.96
N GLY A 84 9.51 11.67 5.66
CA GLY A 84 8.37 12.59 5.65
C GLY A 84 7.60 12.61 4.32
N GLN A 85 7.81 11.64 3.43
CA GLN A 85 7.23 11.63 2.07
C GLN A 85 5.82 11.06 1.99
N LEU A 86 5.33 10.45 3.08
CA LEU A 86 3.98 9.91 3.17
C LEU A 86 2.99 10.96 3.70
N ASP A 87 2.63 11.88 2.83
CA ASP A 87 1.73 13.03 3.03
C ASP A 87 0.30 12.79 2.52
N MET A 88 0.07 11.69 1.80
CA MET A 88 -1.20 11.30 1.20
C MET A 88 -1.51 9.82 1.46
N PRO A 89 -2.77 9.38 1.29
CA PRO A 89 -3.11 7.97 1.29
C PRO A 89 -2.28 7.18 0.27
N ILE A 90 -1.95 5.93 0.58
CA ILE A 90 -1.04 5.09 -0.21
C ILE A 90 -1.80 3.90 -0.77
N TRP A 91 -1.68 3.67 -2.06
CA TRP A 91 -2.08 2.42 -2.68
C TRP A 91 -0.86 1.49 -2.78
N ALA A 92 -0.96 0.30 -2.19
CA ALA A 92 0.02 -0.77 -2.31
C ALA A 92 -0.74 -2.09 -2.57
N ASP A 93 -0.52 -2.70 -3.73
CA ASP A 93 -1.22 -3.89 -4.23
C ASP A 93 -1.35 -5.03 -3.21
N ALA A 94 -0.29 -5.37 -2.49
CA ALA A 94 -0.29 -6.48 -1.53
C ALA A 94 -1.26 -6.30 -0.35
N ILE A 95 -1.64 -5.06 -0.03
CA ILE A 95 -2.58 -4.76 1.07
C ILE A 95 -3.92 -4.26 0.54
N CYS A 96 -3.91 -3.38 -0.47
CA CYS A 96 -5.11 -2.72 -0.97
C CYS A 96 -6.01 -3.66 -1.77
N ILE A 97 -5.45 -4.72 -2.35
CA ILE A 97 -6.18 -5.77 -3.06
C ILE A 97 -6.38 -6.96 -2.11
N ASN A 98 -7.60 -7.47 -2.03
CA ASN A 98 -7.84 -8.73 -1.34
C ASN A 98 -7.22 -9.89 -2.14
N GLN A 99 -6.04 -10.34 -1.72
CA GLN A 99 -5.28 -11.37 -2.44
C GLN A 99 -5.95 -12.75 -2.46
N GLN A 100 -6.93 -12.99 -1.57
CA GLN A 100 -7.65 -14.26 -1.43
C GLN A 100 -8.96 -14.30 -2.23
N ASP A 101 -9.46 -13.14 -2.69
CA ASP A 101 -10.64 -13.04 -3.54
C ASP A 101 -10.18 -12.89 -5.00
N LEU A 102 -10.28 -13.98 -5.77
CA LEU A 102 -9.78 -14.02 -7.15
C LEU A 102 -10.56 -13.10 -8.10
N ASP A 103 -11.85 -12.88 -7.84
CA ASP A 103 -12.69 -12.00 -8.65
C ASP A 103 -12.35 -10.54 -8.36
N GLU A 104 -12.25 -10.15 -7.09
CA GLU A 104 -11.78 -8.82 -6.70
C GLU A 104 -10.36 -8.56 -7.22
N LYS A 105 -9.44 -9.51 -7.02
CA LYS A 105 -8.06 -9.41 -7.47
C LYS A 105 -7.96 -9.20 -8.97
N SER A 106 -8.70 -9.95 -9.77
CA SER A 106 -8.70 -9.80 -11.23
C SER A 106 -9.24 -8.42 -11.65
N ASN A 107 -10.32 -7.95 -11.01
CA ASN A 107 -10.85 -6.61 -11.25
C ASN A 107 -9.83 -5.52 -10.89
N GLN A 108 -9.17 -5.62 -9.73
CA GLN A 108 -8.18 -4.64 -9.31
C GLN A 108 -6.91 -4.65 -10.20
N ILE A 109 -6.47 -5.82 -10.66
CA ILE A 109 -5.37 -5.95 -11.62
C ILE A 109 -5.72 -5.22 -12.93
N SER A 110 -6.97 -5.36 -13.42
CA SER A 110 -7.43 -4.64 -14.62
C SER A 110 -7.37 -3.11 -14.46
N LEU A 111 -7.50 -2.61 -13.22
CA LEU A 111 -7.42 -1.19 -12.88
C LEU A 111 -5.98 -0.69 -12.68
N MET A 112 -4.96 -1.54 -12.55
CA MET A 112 -3.60 -1.11 -12.19
C MET A 112 -3.04 -0.02 -13.10
N SER A 113 -3.23 -0.14 -14.43
CA SER A 113 -2.78 0.88 -15.38
C SER A 113 -3.39 2.26 -15.09
N ARG A 114 -4.68 2.28 -14.72
CA ARG A 114 -5.41 3.49 -14.34
C ARG A 114 -4.96 4.01 -12.98
N ILE A 115 -4.77 3.14 -11.99
CA ILE A 115 -4.29 3.49 -10.65
C ILE A 115 -2.96 4.22 -10.73
N TYR A 116 -1.96 3.67 -11.44
CA TYR A 116 -0.66 4.33 -11.58
C TYR A 116 -0.73 5.63 -12.39
N LYS A 117 -1.59 5.69 -13.41
CA LYS A 117 -1.77 6.88 -14.24
C LYS A 117 -2.47 8.03 -13.50
N GLU A 118 -3.43 7.71 -12.63
CA GLU A 118 -4.26 8.70 -11.92
C GLU A 118 -3.74 9.02 -10.51
N ALA A 119 -2.74 8.29 -10.00
CA ALA A 119 -2.10 8.63 -8.74
C ALA A 119 -1.44 10.02 -8.80
N SER A 120 -1.52 10.78 -7.70
CA SER A 120 -0.90 12.11 -7.59
C SER A 120 0.63 12.03 -7.76
N LYS A 121 1.23 10.93 -7.28
CA LYS A 121 2.63 10.59 -7.48
C LYS A 121 2.81 9.08 -7.39
N VAL A 122 3.88 8.58 -8.00
CA VAL A 122 4.33 7.19 -7.87
C VAL A 122 5.65 7.19 -7.11
N MET A 123 5.71 6.47 -6.00
CA MET A 123 6.95 6.29 -5.24
C MET A 123 7.54 4.92 -5.56
N CYS A 124 8.76 4.91 -6.08
CA CYS A 124 9.46 3.70 -6.45
C CYS A 124 10.47 3.30 -5.37
N TRP A 125 10.35 2.09 -4.84
CA TRP A 125 11.29 1.48 -3.91
C TRP A 125 12.09 0.38 -4.61
N LEU A 126 13.40 0.61 -4.75
CA LEU A 126 14.33 -0.32 -5.39
C LEU A 126 15.10 -1.17 -4.37
N GLY A 127 14.77 -1.07 -3.09
CA GLY A 127 15.53 -1.66 -1.99
C GLY A 127 16.44 -0.66 -1.29
N PRO A 128 17.06 -1.09 -0.18
CA PRO A 128 18.05 -0.27 0.53
C PRO A 128 19.23 0.05 -0.38
N SER A 129 19.81 1.24 -0.20
CA SER A 129 21.06 1.60 -0.90
C SER A 129 22.12 0.55 -0.60
N THR A 130 22.62 -0.12 -1.64
CA THR A 130 23.86 -0.89 -1.52
C THR A 130 25.02 0.09 -1.38
N PRO A 131 26.06 -0.23 -0.59
CA PRO A 131 27.30 0.56 -0.61
C PRO A 131 27.74 0.75 -2.05
N LYS A 132 28.17 1.96 -2.41
CA LYS A 132 28.75 2.23 -3.73
C LYS A 132 29.87 1.21 -3.96
N ILE A 133 29.77 0.48 -5.06
CA ILE A 133 30.95 -0.14 -5.64
C ILE A 133 31.63 1.02 -6.37
N ASP A 134 32.76 1.45 -5.83
CA ASP A 134 33.61 2.51 -6.39
C ASP A 134 34.09 2.16 -7.82
#